data_AF-A0A4Q3AFV5-F1
#
_entry.id   AF-A0A4Q3AFV5-F1
#
_cell.length_a   1.000
_cell.length_b   1.000
_cell.length_c   1.000
_cell.angle_alpha   90.00
_cell.angle_beta   90.00
_cell.angle_gamma   90.00
#
_symmetry.space_group_name_H-M   'P 1'
#
loop_
_entity.id
_entity.type
_entity.pdbx_description
1 polymer ?
#
loop_
_entity_poly.entity_id
_entity_poly.type
_entity_poly.pdbx_seq_one_letter_code
_entity_poly.pdbx_strand_id
1 'polypeptide(L)'
;MAWNGKCESDRMAIAKTKTTKRSGLLAKYRTKRNFKKTPEPGGKKAKRAGNSFVVQEHHARSHHFDFRLEIDGVLVSWAVPKGIPEEMSSKRLAVHVEDHPLEYGKFHGTIPEGNYGAGKVAIWDQGTWEPLEKNWRKDFAKGKLKFVLHGERLNGPYLLARMSEEPNWLLRKLDPATHPEALVAEPKNEVAAFVAPQLARPVTSVPGGKDWLHELKFDGYRLIAVRKKGEVRLFTRKQLDWTSRFPELAGRLKKLGGGDFVLDGEAVVFDRKGHSSFSGLQEALKT
;
A
#
# COMPACT_ATOMS: atom_id res chain seq x y z
N MET A 1 66.26 44.78 -25.93
CA MET A 1 65.08 43.97 -26.31
C MET A 1 64.45 43.46 -25.03
N ALA A 2 63.28 44.00 -24.68
CA ALA A 2 62.47 43.55 -23.55
C ALA A 2 61.33 42.69 -24.12
N TRP A 3 61.00 41.59 -23.45
CA TRP A 3 59.77 40.85 -23.72
C TRP A 3 59.04 40.60 -22.41
N ASN A 4 57.80 41.10 -22.38
CA ASN A 4 56.83 41.01 -21.30
C ASN A 4 56.08 39.68 -21.41
N GLY A 5 55.87 39.01 -20.29
CA GLY A 5 55.01 37.82 -20.22
C GLY A 5 54.53 37.57 -18.79
N LYS A 6 53.47 38.28 -18.38
CA LYS A 6 52.72 37.97 -17.15
C LYS A 6 51.97 36.65 -17.33
N CYS A 7 52.29 35.68 -16.49
CA CYS A 7 51.50 34.47 -16.30
C CYS A 7 50.42 34.79 -15.25
N GLU A 8 49.15 34.84 -15.68
CA GLU A 8 48.01 35.11 -14.82
C GLU A 8 47.56 33.79 -14.18
N SER A 9 47.71 33.70 -12.86
CA SER A 9 47.38 32.53 -12.06
C SER A 9 45.91 32.53 -11.67
N ASP A 10 45.07 31.81 -12.41
CA ASP A 10 43.70 31.55 -12.00
C ASP A 10 43.67 30.46 -10.91
N ARG A 11 43.66 30.92 -9.65
CA ARG A 11 43.21 30.12 -8.51
C ARG A 11 41.69 29.90 -8.65
N MET A 12 41.28 28.79 -9.26
CA MET A 12 39.92 28.28 -9.09
C MET A 12 39.72 27.88 -7.63
N ALA A 13 39.09 28.78 -6.87
CA ALA A 13 38.55 28.46 -5.56
C ALA A 13 37.52 27.33 -5.72
N ILE A 14 37.85 26.16 -5.19
CA ILE A 14 36.90 25.07 -5.00
C ILE A 14 35.85 25.57 -4.00
N ALA A 15 34.71 26.01 -4.54
CA ALA A 15 33.56 26.37 -3.75
C ALA A 15 33.12 25.13 -2.97
N LYS A 16 33.35 25.15 -1.65
CA LYS A 16 32.81 24.16 -0.72
C LYS A 16 31.30 24.16 -0.85
N THR A 17 30.76 23.14 -1.51
CA THR A 17 29.32 22.91 -1.64
C THR A 17 28.75 22.75 -0.23
N LYS A 18 28.05 23.77 0.27
CA LYS A 18 27.31 23.71 1.52
C LYS A 18 26.29 22.58 1.42
N THR A 19 26.55 21.49 2.13
CA THR A 19 25.61 20.40 2.31
C THR A 19 24.45 20.90 3.15
N THR A 20 23.36 21.33 2.50
CA THR A 20 22.15 21.77 3.20
C THR A 20 21.56 20.57 3.94
N LYS A 21 21.77 20.54 5.26
CA LYS A 21 21.23 19.55 6.20
C LYS A 21 19.70 19.44 5.99
N ARG A 22 19.20 18.28 5.54
CA ARG A 22 17.77 17.98 5.30
C ARG A 22 16.95 17.86 6.61
N SER A 23 16.91 18.92 7.41
CA SER A 23 16.02 19.08 8.56
C SER A 23 14.61 19.59 8.18
N GLY A 24 14.41 20.01 6.92
CA GLY A 24 13.19 20.67 6.45
C GLY A 24 12.13 19.83 5.72
N LEU A 25 12.31 18.51 5.52
CA LEU A 25 11.41 17.70 4.67
C LEU A 25 9.95 17.65 5.17
N LEU A 26 9.73 17.59 6.49
CA LEU A 26 8.38 17.60 7.09
C LEU A 26 7.92 19.01 7.53
N ALA A 27 8.70 20.06 7.20
CA ALA A 27 8.41 21.40 7.70
C ALA A 27 7.05 21.92 7.18
N LYS A 28 6.77 21.73 5.89
CA LYS A 28 5.48 22.13 5.29
C LYS A 28 4.30 21.33 5.86
N TYR A 29 4.47 20.03 6.06
CA TYR A 29 3.45 19.16 6.69
C TYR A 29 3.08 19.64 8.10
N ARG A 30 4.09 19.90 8.94
CA ARG A 30 3.88 20.32 10.33
C ARG A 30 3.27 21.72 10.44
N THR A 31 3.57 22.63 9.53
CA THR A 31 2.97 23.98 9.52
C THR A 31 1.49 23.96 9.11
N LYS A 32 1.09 23.03 8.24
CA LYS A 32 -0.29 22.93 7.73
C LYS A 32 -1.25 22.11 8.62
N ARG A 33 -0.78 21.55 9.74
CA ARG A 33 -1.60 20.68 10.60
C ARG A 33 -1.64 21.16 12.04
N ASN A 34 -2.82 21.08 12.64
CA ASN A 34 -3.01 21.29 14.06
C ASN A 34 -3.25 19.95 14.74
N PHE A 35 -2.17 19.33 15.24
CA PHE A 35 -2.19 18.01 15.89
C PHE A 35 -2.97 17.95 17.21
N LYS A 36 -3.50 19.08 17.70
CA LYS A 36 -4.46 19.12 18.82
C LYS A 36 -5.92 18.97 18.35
N LYS A 37 -6.19 19.08 17.04
CA LYS A 37 -7.53 19.08 16.43
C LYS A 37 -7.77 17.95 15.41
N THR A 38 -6.75 17.15 15.10
CA THR A 38 -6.84 16.01 14.19
C THR A 38 -6.15 14.78 14.79
N PRO A 39 -6.65 13.55 14.59
CA PRO A 39 -6.00 12.31 15.04
C PRO A 39 -4.74 11.95 14.21
N GLU A 40 -4.34 12.80 13.26
CA GLU A 40 -3.14 12.59 12.46
C GLU A 40 -1.84 12.61 13.29
N PRO A 41 -0.86 11.74 12.98
CA PRO A 41 0.40 11.68 13.71
C PRO A 41 1.33 12.86 13.37
N GLY A 42 1.92 13.49 14.40
CA GLY A 42 2.92 14.57 14.25
C GLY A 42 4.30 14.11 13.73
N GLY A 43 4.53 12.78 13.70
CA GLY A 43 5.65 12.09 13.06
C GLY A 43 7.02 12.30 13.70
N LYS A 44 7.66 11.22 14.18
CA LYS A 44 9.13 11.14 14.40
C LYS A 44 9.79 10.53 13.15
N LYS A 45 11.01 10.95 12.80
CA LYS A 45 11.80 10.29 11.72
C LYS A 45 12.11 8.85 12.14
N ALA A 46 11.89 7.88 11.25
CA ALA A 46 12.44 6.54 11.43
C ALA A 46 13.96 6.55 11.20
N LYS A 47 14.67 5.71 11.96
CA LYS A 47 16.15 5.59 11.91
C LYS A 47 16.66 4.81 10.69
N ARG A 48 15.79 4.14 9.91
CA ARG A 48 16.12 3.38 8.70
C ARG A 48 15.15 3.75 7.58
N ALA A 49 15.66 3.85 6.35
CA ALA A 49 14.84 3.97 5.15
C ALA A 49 14.23 2.60 4.85
N GLY A 50 12.90 2.51 4.85
CA GLY A 50 12.15 1.39 4.31
C GLY A 50 11.80 1.62 2.84
N ASN A 51 10.99 0.71 2.31
CA ASN A 51 10.53 0.72 0.93
C ASN A 51 9.01 0.49 0.87
N SER A 52 8.27 0.95 1.88
CA SER A 52 6.82 0.79 1.92
C SER A 52 6.13 1.69 0.89
N PHE A 53 4.98 1.25 0.37
CA PHE A 53 4.02 2.11 -0.31
C PHE A 53 2.64 1.94 0.28
N VAL A 54 1.81 2.97 0.12
CA VAL A 54 0.39 2.92 0.48
C VAL A 54 -0.43 3.72 -0.53
N VAL A 55 -1.64 3.24 -0.79
CA VAL A 55 -2.68 3.95 -1.50
C VAL A 55 -3.84 4.15 -0.55
N GLN A 56 -4.19 5.40 -0.29
CA GLN A 56 -5.33 5.75 0.54
C GLN A 56 -6.45 6.29 -0.34
N GLU A 57 -7.64 5.71 -0.24
CA GLU A 57 -8.85 6.25 -0.85
C GLU A 57 -9.42 7.33 0.05
N HIS A 58 -9.56 8.54 -0.51
CA HIS A 58 -9.92 9.73 0.24
C HIS A 58 -11.24 10.30 -0.29
N HIS A 59 -12.29 10.12 0.53
CA HIS A 59 -13.60 10.72 0.31
C HIS A 59 -13.67 12.10 0.98
N ALA A 60 -13.03 13.09 0.35
CA ALA A 60 -13.13 14.51 0.71
C ALA A 60 -14.20 15.20 -0.17
N ARG A 61 -14.16 16.54 -0.28
CA ARG A 61 -15.03 17.30 -1.22
C ARG A 61 -14.89 16.82 -2.68
N SER A 62 -13.74 16.24 -3.03
CA SER A 62 -13.52 15.50 -4.26
C SER A 62 -12.93 14.14 -3.92
N HIS A 63 -13.49 13.09 -4.53
CA HIS A 63 -12.99 11.72 -4.39
C HIS A 63 -11.66 11.59 -5.14
N HIS A 64 -10.63 11.12 -4.46
CA HIS A 64 -9.31 10.88 -5.04
C HIS A 64 -8.56 9.80 -4.26
N PHE A 65 -7.45 9.34 -4.84
CA PHE A 65 -6.53 8.39 -4.21
C PHE A 65 -5.22 9.09 -3.88
N ASP A 66 -4.76 8.99 -2.66
CA ASP A 66 -3.43 9.41 -2.27
C ASP A 66 -2.45 8.25 -2.43
N PHE A 67 -1.57 8.34 -3.43
CA PHE A 67 -0.50 7.39 -3.67
C PHE A 67 0.79 7.86 -2.98
N ARG A 68 1.42 6.99 -2.19
CA ARG A 68 2.59 7.37 -1.39
C ARG A 68 3.69 6.33 -1.46
N LEU A 69 4.93 6.79 -1.64
CA LEU A 69 6.14 5.97 -1.59
C LEU A 69 7.01 6.41 -0.42
N GLU A 70 7.48 5.46 0.39
CA GLU A 70 8.53 5.72 1.38
C GLU A 70 9.86 5.96 0.67
N ILE A 71 10.39 7.18 0.79
CA ILE A 71 11.69 7.59 0.25
C ILE A 71 12.43 8.36 1.35
N ASP A 72 13.64 7.92 1.67
CA ASP A 72 14.55 8.58 2.63
C ASP A 72 13.88 8.90 4.00
N GLY A 73 12.95 8.05 4.45
CA GLY A 73 12.28 8.13 5.75
C GLY A 73 11.05 9.04 5.82
N VAL A 74 10.49 9.43 4.67
CA VAL A 74 9.20 10.14 4.54
C VAL A 74 8.34 9.49 3.45
N LEU A 75 7.03 9.75 3.48
CA LEU A 75 6.09 9.34 2.43
C LEU A 75 5.97 10.45 1.39
N VAL A 76 6.71 10.33 0.30
CA VAL A 76 6.54 11.20 -0.87
C VAL A 76 5.21 10.86 -1.53
N SER A 77 4.37 11.87 -1.75
CA SER A 77 2.94 11.69 -1.94
C SER A 77 2.40 12.37 -3.19
N TRP A 78 1.42 11.73 -3.83
CA TRP A 78 0.69 12.26 -4.98
C TRP A 78 -0.82 12.03 -4.81
N ALA A 79 -1.63 13.05 -5.08
CA ALA A 79 -3.06 12.89 -5.25
C ALA A 79 -3.38 12.47 -6.69
N VAL A 80 -4.12 11.38 -6.85
CA VAL A 80 -4.46 10.73 -8.12
C VAL A 80 -5.99 10.68 -8.25
N PRO A 81 -6.62 11.67 -8.89
CA PRO A 81 -8.09 11.81 -8.90
C PRO A 81 -8.85 10.62 -9.47
N LYS A 82 -8.26 9.93 -10.45
CA LYS A 82 -8.87 8.79 -11.16
C LYS A 82 -8.28 7.44 -10.73
N GLY A 83 -7.62 7.39 -9.57
CA GLY A 83 -6.97 6.18 -9.07
C GLY A 83 -5.72 5.77 -9.84
N ILE A 84 -5.00 4.81 -9.28
CA ILE A 84 -3.73 4.31 -9.81
C ILE A 84 -4.08 3.39 -11.00
N PRO A 85 -3.34 3.44 -12.12
CA PRO A 85 -3.69 2.65 -13.30
C PRO A 85 -3.41 1.15 -13.05
N GLU A 86 -4.44 0.33 -13.16
CA GLU A 86 -4.31 -1.15 -13.17
C GLU A 86 -4.03 -1.68 -14.58
N GLU A 87 -4.48 -0.95 -15.60
CA GLU A 87 -4.30 -1.28 -17.02
C GLU A 87 -3.16 -0.47 -17.66
N MET A 88 -2.39 -1.10 -18.56
CA MET A 88 -1.24 -0.47 -19.23
C MET A 88 -1.62 0.66 -20.20
N SER A 89 -2.82 0.60 -20.77
CA SER A 89 -3.36 1.64 -21.65
C SER A 89 -3.71 2.93 -20.90
N SER A 90 -3.88 2.86 -19.58
CA SER A 90 -4.32 3.97 -18.76
C SER A 90 -3.18 4.90 -18.37
N LYS A 91 -3.39 6.20 -18.62
CA LYS A 91 -2.54 7.31 -18.15
C LYS A 91 -3.30 8.07 -17.07
N ARG A 92 -2.64 8.34 -15.93
CA ARG A 92 -3.25 9.03 -14.79
C ARG A 92 -2.46 10.29 -14.43
N LEU A 93 -3.17 11.37 -14.18
CA LEU A 93 -2.61 12.56 -13.54
C LEU A 93 -2.34 12.24 -12.07
N ALA A 94 -1.12 12.50 -11.63
CA ALA A 94 -0.68 12.39 -10.25
C ALA A 94 -0.13 13.75 -9.82
N VAL A 95 -0.87 14.46 -8.97
CA VAL A 95 -0.51 15.81 -8.51
C VAL A 95 0.37 15.65 -7.28
N HIS A 96 1.63 16.10 -7.32
CA HIS A 96 2.52 15.98 -6.16
C HIS A 96 2.04 16.86 -5.00
N VAL A 97 1.92 16.28 -3.82
CA VAL A 97 1.47 16.96 -2.60
C VAL A 97 2.59 16.92 -1.54
N GLU A 98 2.35 17.44 -0.34
CA GLU A 98 3.36 17.46 0.71
C GLU A 98 3.78 16.05 1.15
N ASP A 99 5.05 15.90 1.56
CA ASP A 99 5.53 14.67 2.17
C ASP A 99 4.82 14.41 3.51
N HIS A 100 4.47 13.14 3.75
CA HIS A 100 3.80 12.71 4.98
C HIS A 100 4.77 11.92 5.89
N PRO A 101 4.57 11.90 7.21
CA PRO A 101 5.34 11.04 8.09
C PRO A 101 4.98 9.57 7.88
N LEU A 102 5.91 8.64 8.10
CA LEU A 102 5.68 7.20 7.89
C LEU A 102 4.50 6.64 8.69
N GLU A 103 4.28 7.16 9.90
CA GLU A 103 3.14 6.80 10.76
C GLU A 103 1.79 7.07 10.07
N TYR A 104 1.75 8.06 9.17
CA TYR A 104 0.55 8.40 8.39
C TYR A 104 0.16 7.28 7.40
N GLY A 105 1.13 6.47 6.94
CA GLY A 105 0.86 5.38 6.01
C GLY A 105 0.00 4.27 6.63
N LYS A 106 -0.06 4.18 7.96
CA LYS A 106 -0.91 3.24 8.70
C LYS A 106 -2.24 3.85 9.14
N PHE A 107 -2.45 5.15 8.89
CA PHE A 107 -3.64 5.85 9.34
C PHE A 107 -4.85 5.46 8.47
N HIS A 108 -5.94 5.11 9.15
CA HIS A 108 -7.27 4.97 8.57
C HIS A 108 -8.26 5.64 9.55
N GLY A 109 -9.27 6.34 9.04
CA GLY A 109 -10.20 7.07 9.89
C GLY A 109 -10.90 8.23 9.21
N THR A 110 -11.60 9.04 9.99
CA THR A 110 -12.25 10.26 9.51
C THR A 110 -11.45 11.48 9.98
N ILE A 111 -11.03 12.31 9.04
CA ILE A 111 -10.38 13.59 9.32
C ILE A 111 -11.50 14.62 9.56
N PRO A 112 -11.57 15.28 10.74
CA PRO A 112 -12.67 16.18 11.08
C PRO A 112 -12.78 17.38 10.14
N GLU A 113 -14.00 17.84 9.90
CA GLU A 113 -14.27 19.04 9.09
C GLU A 113 -13.51 20.27 9.60
N GLY A 114 -13.13 21.16 8.67
CA GLY A 114 -12.29 22.33 8.95
C GLY A 114 -10.79 22.03 9.02
N ASN A 115 -10.39 20.76 9.03
CA ASN A 115 -8.99 20.37 8.83
C ASN A 115 -8.70 20.13 7.34
N TYR A 116 -7.45 20.35 6.94
CA TYR A 116 -7.01 20.09 5.58
C TYR A 116 -7.02 18.58 5.31
N GLY A 117 -7.69 18.15 4.24
CA GLY A 117 -7.95 16.74 3.98
C GLY A 117 -9.12 16.17 4.79
N ALA A 118 -10.09 16.99 5.22
CA ALA A 118 -11.30 16.49 5.85
C ALA A 118 -12.05 15.49 4.96
N GLY A 119 -12.44 14.36 5.52
CA GLY A 119 -13.04 13.24 4.79
C GLY A 119 -12.75 11.88 5.42
N LYS A 120 -13.35 10.83 4.86
CA LYS A 120 -13.02 9.44 5.22
C LYS A 120 -11.80 8.99 4.44
N VAL A 121 -10.82 8.45 5.14
CA VAL A 121 -9.59 7.88 4.60
C VAL A 121 -9.58 6.38 4.88
N ALA A 122 -9.51 5.58 3.83
CA ALA A 122 -9.36 4.13 3.90
C ALA A 122 -8.08 3.69 3.18
N ILE A 123 -7.41 2.65 3.68
CA ILE A 123 -6.30 2.03 2.94
C ILE A 123 -6.91 1.19 1.82
N TRP A 124 -6.61 1.55 0.58
CA TRP A 124 -7.08 0.86 -0.63
C TRP A 124 -6.09 -0.23 -1.08
N ASP A 125 -4.79 0.04 -0.95
CA ASP A 125 -3.71 -0.92 -1.20
C ASP A 125 -2.46 -0.52 -0.40
N GLN A 126 -1.58 -1.48 -0.15
CA GLN A 126 -0.33 -1.28 0.55
C GLN A 126 0.66 -2.39 0.20
N GLY A 127 1.93 -2.14 0.45
CA GLY A 127 2.96 -3.16 0.28
C GLY A 127 4.35 -2.55 0.23
N THR A 128 5.21 -3.12 -0.60
CA THR A 128 6.56 -2.60 -0.83
C THR A 128 6.77 -2.19 -2.27
N TRP A 129 7.69 -1.27 -2.50
CA TRP A 129 8.12 -0.87 -3.82
C TRP A 129 9.63 -0.99 -3.94
N GLU A 130 10.14 -1.04 -5.16
CA GLU A 130 11.58 -0.93 -5.41
C GLU A 130 11.87 -0.21 -6.73
N PRO A 131 12.99 0.52 -6.82
CA PRO A 131 13.38 1.19 -8.04
C PRO A 131 13.89 0.20 -9.08
N LEU A 132 13.51 0.40 -10.35
CA LEU A 132 14.04 -0.40 -11.47
C LEU A 132 15.48 -0.01 -11.87
N GLU A 133 15.86 1.25 -11.63
CA GLU A 133 17.12 1.80 -12.11
C GLU A 133 18.11 2.01 -10.96
N LYS A 134 19.38 1.63 -11.14
CA LYS A 134 20.43 1.80 -10.09
C LYS A 134 20.60 3.27 -9.66
N ASN A 135 20.47 4.20 -10.59
CA ASN A 135 20.64 5.64 -10.36
C ASN A 135 19.32 6.38 -10.11
N TRP A 136 18.26 5.67 -9.71
CA TRP A 136 16.90 6.22 -9.58
C TRP A 136 16.81 7.52 -8.77
N ARG A 137 17.68 7.75 -7.78
CA ARG A 137 17.69 9.01 -7.01
C ARG A 137 18.01 10.23 -7.88
N LYS A 138 18.95 10.08 -8.82
CA LYS A 138 19.30 11.14 -9.77
C LYS A 138 18.17 11.34 -10.79
N ASP A 139 17.59 10.25 -11.26
CA ASP A 139 16.47 10.31 -12.22
C ASP A 139 15.22 10.91 -11.58
N PHE A 140 14.94 10.57 -10.33
CA PHE A 140 13.81 11.09 -9.57
C PHE A 140 13.94 12.59 -9.33
N ALA A 141 15.15 13.08 -9.01
CA ALA A 141 15.42 14.52 -8.94
C ALA A 141 15.14 15.23 -10.27
N LYS A 142 15.45 14.57 -11.41
CA LYS A 142 15.11 15.02 -12.76
C LYS A 142 13.63 14.82 -13.13
N GLY A 143 12.81 14.28 -12.23
CA GLY A 143 11.38 14.10 -12.43
C GLY A 143 11.00 12.77 -13.07
N LYS A 144 11.82 11.72 -12.97
CA LYS A 144 11.50 10.40 -13.53
C LYS A 144 11.80 9.28 -12.53
N LEU A 145 10.82 8.43 -12.27
CA LEU A 145 10.98 7.25 -11.43
C LEU A 145 10.30 6.06 -12.09
N LYS A 146 11.08 5.01 -12.38
CA LYS A 146 10.56 3.69 -12.72
C LYS A 146 10.71 2.79 -11.51
N PHE A 147 9.67 2.04 -11.18
CA PHE A 147 9.63 1.22 -9.98
C PHE A 147 8.70 0.04 -10.14
N VAL A 148 8.85 -0.96 -9.29
CA VAL A 148 7.95 -2.10 -9.16
C VAL A 148 7.14 -1.93 -7.89
N LEU A 149 5.83 -2.20 -7.96
CA LEU A 149 4.98 -2.35 -6.80
C LEU A 149 4.78 -3.84 -6.49
N HIS A 150 4.81 -4.16 -5.20
CA HIS A 150 4.53 -5.47 -4.62
C HIS A 150 3.42 -5.27 -3.59
N GLY A 151 2.19 -5.21 -4.07
CA GLY A 151 0.99 -4.83 -3.32
C GLY A 151 -0.02 -5.96 -3.19
N GLU A 152 -1.06 -5.70 -2.41
CA GLU A 152 -2.22 -6.59 -2.34
C GLU A 152 -3.05 -6.50 -3.64
N ARG A 153 -3.06 -5.32 -4.28
CA ARG A 153 -3.76 -5.06 -5.55
C ARG A 153 -2.81 -4.68 -6.66
N LEU A 154 -1.95 -3.70 -6.42
CA LEU A 154 -1.05 -3.15 -7.43
C LEU A 154 0.26 -3.92 -7.46
N ASN A 155 0.50 -4.60 -8.57
CA ASN A 155 1.70 -5.40 -8.76
C ASN A 155 2.38 -5.10 -10.10
N GLY A 156 3.72 -5.18 -10.14
CA GLY A 156 4.50 -5.01 -11.35
C GLY A 156 4.99 -3.58 -11.59
N PRO A 157 5.53 -3.28 -12.79
CA PRO A 157 6.29 -2.06 -13.03
C PRO A 157 5.41 -0.84 -13.34
N TYR A 158 5.85 0.32 -12.88
CA TYR A 158 5.20 1.62 -13.01
C TYR A 158 6.21 2.72 -13.34
N LEU A 159 5.70 3.81 -13.92
CA LEU A 159 6.42 5.05 -14.21
C LEU A 159 5.70 6.24 -13.57
N LEU A 160 6.48 7.05 -12.86
CA LEU A 160 6.16 8.43 -12.52
C LEU A 160 7.07 9.36 -13.34
N ALA A 161 6.47 10.28 -14.09
CA ALA A 161 7.20 11.29 -14.87
C ALA A 161 6.61 12.69 -14.63
N ARG A 162 7.41 13.62 -14.10
CA ARG A 162 7.02 15.02 -13.87
C ARG A 162 6.73 15.69 -15.20
N MET A 163 5.60 16.37 -15.27
CA MET A 163 5.19 17.16 -16.43
C MET A 163 5.84 18.55 -16.38
N SER A 164 5.75 19.30 -17.48
CA SER A 164 6.26 20.69 -17.54
C SER A 164 5.50 21.64 -16.62
N GLU A 165 4.21 21.40 -16.42
CA GLU A 165 3.37 22.15 -15.48
C GLU A 165 3.51 21.56 -14.08
N GLU A 166 4.18 22.27 -13.17
CA GLU A 166 4.25 21.86 -11.76
C GLU A 166 2.90 22.13 -11.04
N PRO A 167 2.48 21.28 -10.09
CA PRO A 167 3.18 20.13 -9.52
C PRO A 167 2.78 18.78 -10.17
N ASN A 168 2.43 18.76 -11.46
CA ASN A 168 1.80 17.61 -12.11
C ASN A 168 2.79 16.52 -12.54
N TRP A 169 2.40 15.27 -12.36
CA TRP A 169 3.11 14.07 -12.82
C TRP A 169 2.18 13.17 -13.61
N LEU A 170 2.77 12.40 -14.52
CA LEU A 170 2.15 11.28 -15.22
C LEU A 170 2.46 9.98 -14.48
N LEU A 171 1.42 9.26 -14.08
CA LEU A 171 1.50 7.90 -13.57
C LEU A 171 0.99 6.91 -14.62
N ARG A 172 1.76 5.86 -14.92
CA ARG A 172 1.41 4.81 -15.89
C ARG A 172 1.95 3.46 -15.45
N LYS A 173 1.19 2.39 -15.67
CA LYS A 173 1.66 1.01 -15.57
C LYS A 173 2.49 0.63 -16.79
N LEU A 174 3.65 0.02 -16.58
CA LEU A 174 4.55 -0.41 -17.65
C LEU A 174 4.30 -1.88 -18.01
N ASP A 175 4.77 -2.27 -19.19
CA ASP A 175 4.71 -3.65 -19.65
C ASP A 175 5.83 -4.49 -18.99
N PRO A 176 5.50 -5.51 -18.17
CA PRO A 176 6.49 -6.40 -17.58
C PRO A 176 7.38 -7.10 -18.61
N ALA A 177 6.91 -7.37 -19.83
CA ALA A 177 7.70 -8.01 -20.87
C ALA A 177 8.88 -7.14 -21.34
N THR A 178 8.73 -5.81 -21.26
CA THR A 178 9.78 -4.84 -21.57
C THR A 178 10.67 -4.48 -20.38
N HIS A 179 10.34 -5.02 -19.21
CA HIS A 179 11.04 -4.81 -17.94
C HIS A 179 11.23 -6.15 -17.22
N PRO A 180 11.98 -7.10 -17.82
CA PRO A 180 12.18 -8.42 -17.23
C PRO A 180 12.80 -8.35 -15.84
N GLU A 181 13.60 -7.33 -15.54
CA GLU A 181 14.12 -7.05 -14.20
C GLU A 181 13.02 -6.88 -13.13
N ALA A 182 11.80 -6.48 -13.52
CA ALA A 182 10.62 -6.40 -12.65
C ALA A 182 10.05 -7.78 -12.30
N LEU A 183 10.42 -8.82 -13.06
CA LEU A 183 10.05 -10.23 -12.84
C LEU A 183 11.12 -10.98 -12.02
N VAL A 184 12.35 -10.45 -11.92
CA VAL A 184 13.49 -11.08 -11.21
C VAL A 184 13.64 -10.60 -9.76
N ALA A 185 12.81 -9.66 -9.31
CA ALA A 185 12.63 -9.46 -7.89
C ALA A 185 11.87 -10.67 -7.34
N GLU A 186 12.61 -11.67 -6.86
CA GLU A 186 12.02 -12.70 -6.02
C GLU A 186 11.15 -11.99 -4.99
N PRO A 187 9.84 -12.31 -4.89
CA PRO A 187 8.98 -11.68 -3.91
C PRO A 187 9.59 -11.95 -2.54
N LYS A 188 10.29 -10.94 -2.01
CA LYS A 188 10.97 -11.04 -0.71
C LYS A 188 9.98 -11.26 0.43
N ASN A 189 8.69 -11.09 0.15
CA ASN A 189 7.60 -11.73 0.85
C ASN A 189 6.59 -12.23 -0.19
N GLU A 190 6.62 -13.53 -0.51
CA GLU A 190 5.43 -14.22 -1.00
C GLU A 190 4.45 -14.25 0.18
N VAL A 191 3.73 -13.15 0.35
CA VAL A 191 2.69 -13.02 1.37
C VAL A 191 1.52 -13.94 1.01
N ALA A 192 0.79 -14.38 2.02
CA ALA A 192 -0.47 -15.09 1.84
C ALA A 192 -1.44 -14.21 1.04
N ALA A 193 -1.55 -14.45 -0.27
CA ALA A 193 -2.38 -13.66 -1.19
C ALA A 193 -3.79 -14.23 -1.27
N PHE A 194 -4.78 -13.36 -1.49
CA PHE A 194 -6.18 -13.76 -1.64
C PHE A 194 -6.39 -14.75 -2.79
N VAL A 195 -7.20 -15.77 -2.54
CA VAL A 195 -7.70 -16.70 -3.57
C VAL A 195 -9.22 -16.58 -3.61
N ALA A 196 -9.79 -16.46 -4.80
CA ALA A 196 -11.23 -16.27 -4.95
C ALA A 196 -12.02 -17.48 -4.42
N PRO A 197 -13.13 -17.27 -3.68
CA PRO A 197 -13.96 -18.35 -3.16
C PRO A 197 -14.59 -19.16 -4.28
N GLN A 198 -14.76 -20.45 -4.05
CA GLN A 198 -15.54 -21.30 -4.95
C GLN A 198 -17.04 -21.06 -4.70
N LEU A 199 -17.70 -20.39 -5.64
CA LEU A 199 -19.13 -20.08 -5.50
C LEU A 199 -19.99 -21.28 -5.84
N ALA A 200 -21.02 -21.52 -5.03
CA ALA A 200 -22.04 -22.51 -5.34
C ALA A 200 -22.86 -22.08 -6.56
N ARG A 201 -23.17 -23.04 -7.43
CA ARG A 201 -24.11 -22.82 -8.53
C ARG A 201 -25.54 -23.00 -8.01
N PRO A 202 -26.46 -22.05 -8.22
CA PRO A 202 -27.85 -22.23 -7.86
C PRO A 202 -28.44 -23.40 -8.64
N VAL A 203 -29.17 -24.27 -7.95
CA VAL A 203 -29.90 -25.42 -8.51
C VAL A 203 -31.31 -25.44 -7.93
N THR A 204 -32.25 -25.98 -8.69
CA THR A 204 -33.68 -26.02 -8.32
C THR A 204 -34.05 -27.24 -7.48
N SER A 205 -33.19 -28.26 -7.42
CA SER A 205 -33.37 -29.45 -6.60
C SER A 205 -32.05 -29.87 -5.96
N VAL A 206 -32.15 -30.54 -4.81
CA VAL A 206 -30.98 -31.07 -4.10
C VAL A 206 -30.37 -32.20 -4.95
N PRO A 207 -29.09 -32.12 -5.32
CA PRO A 207 -28.44 -33.18 -6.08
C PRO A 207 -28.31 -34.43 -5.21
N GLY A 208 -28.60 -35.60 -5.80
CA GLY A 208 -28.47 -36.91 -5.15
C GLY A 208 -27.38 -37.75 -5.78
N GLY A 209 -27.08 -38.91 -5.16
CA GLY A 209 -26.06 -39.85 -5.62
C GLY A 209 -24.94 -40.03 -4.60
N LYS A 210 -24.07 -41.02 -4.85
CA LYS A 210 -22.98 -41.39 -3.92
C LYS A 210 -21.85 -40.36 -3.88
N ASP A 211 -21.78 -39.47 -4.87
CA ASP A 211 -20.76 -38.43 -4.96
C ASP A 211 -21.12 -37.16 -4.19
N TRP A 212 -22.32 -37.11 -3.59
CA TRP A 212 -22.82 -35.94 -2.87
C TRP A 212 -22.80 -36.17 -1.37
N LEU A 213 -22.17 -35.24 -0.66
CA LEU A 213 -22.23 -35.12 0.80
C LEU A 213 -23.06 -33.88 1.14
N HIS A 214 -23.90 -34.01 2.16
CA HIS A 214 -24.71 -32.91 2.69
C HIS A 214 -24.11 -32.42 4.01
N GLU A 215 -23.84 -31.12 4.09
CA GLU A 215 -23.33 -30.47 5.30
C GLU A 215 -24.40 -29.55 5.90
N LEU A 216 -24.38 -29.42 7.23
CA LEU A 216 -25.19 -28.43 7.94
C LEU A 216 -24.78 -27.03 7.51
N LYS A 217 -25.76 -26.21 7.15
CA LYS A 217 -25.50 -24.79 6.89
C LYS A 217 -25.17 -24.10 8.21
N PHE A 218 -24.03 -23.43 8.25
CA PHE A 218 -23.71 -22.50 9.34
C PHE A 218 -24.07 -21.05 8.99
N ASP A 219 -24.33 -20.26 10.03
CA ASP A 219 -24.56 -18.81 9.92
C ASP A 219 -23.37 -18.05 10.47
N GLY A 220 -22.52 -17.50 9.58
CA GLY A 220 -21.29 -16.84 9.97
C GLY A 220 -20.78 -15.79 8.97
N TYR A 221 -19.46 -15.61 8.95
CA TYR A 221 -18.75 -14.90 7.89
C TYR A 221 -17.88 -15.85 7.08
N ARG A 222 -18.11 -15.93 5.77
CA ARG A 222 -17.20 -16.62 4.85
C ARG A 222 -15.82 -15.96 4.82
N LEU A 223 -14.80 -16.72 5.15
CA LEU A 223 -13.39 -16.32 5.14
C LEU A 223 -12.55 -17.25 4.26
N ILE A 224 -11.60 -16.66 3.54
CA ILE A 224 -10.53 -17.36 2.85
C ILE A 224 -9.27 -17.24 3.72
N ALA A 225 -8.88 -18.34 4.35
CA ALA A 225 -7.63 -18.42 5.08
C ALA A 225 -6.52 -18.86 4.16
N VAL A 226 -5.47 -18.04 4.05
CA VAL A 226 -4.30 -18.37 3.24
C VAL A 226 -3.10 -18.44 4.17
N ARG A 227 -2.37 -19.55 4.11
CA ARG A 227 -1.06 -19.68 4.74
C ARG A 227 0.01 -19.79 3.68
N LYS A 228 0.98 -18.88 3.72
CA LYS A 228 2.16 -18.90 2.84
C LYS A 228 3.40 -18.62 3.67
N LYS A 229 4.40 -19.50 3.61
CA LYS A 229 5.70 -19.37 4.31
C LYS A 229 5.55 -19.05 5.82
N GLY A 230 4.54 -19.63 6.45
CA GLY A 230 4.25 -19.45 7.88
C GLY A 230 3.51 -18.16 8.25
N GLU A 231 3.14 -17.32 7.29
CA GLU A 231 2.23 -16.19 7.49
C GLU A 231 0.79 -16.62 7.18
N VAL A 232 -0.17 -16.19 8.00
CA VAL A 232 -1.60 -16.47 7.80
C VAL A 232 -2.35 -15.17 7.60
N ARG A 233 -3.17 -15.12 6.55
CA ARG A 233 -4.13 -14.04 6.31
C ARG A 233 -5.54 -14.59 6.15
N LEU A 234 -6.52 -13.83 6.63
CA LEU A 234 -7.94 -14.17 6.60
C LEU A 234 -8.70 -13.12 5.80
N PHE A 235 -9.14 -13.48 4.60
CA PHE A 235 -9.81 -12.55 3.69
C PHE A 235 -11.32 -12.78 3.67
N THR A 236 -12.09 -11.70 3.64
CA THR A 236 -13.52 -11.79 3.31
C THR A 236 -13.72 -12.09 1.82
N ARG A 237 -14.95 -12.45 1.43
CA ARG A 237 -15.36 -12.56 0.01
C ARG A 237 -15.05 -11.31 -0.83
N LYS A 238 -15.02 -10.12 -0.22
CA LYS A 238 -14.70 -8.84 -0.87
C LYS A 238 -13.20 -8.50 -0.81
N GLN A 239 -12.35 -9.48 -0.51
CA GLN A 239 -10.89 -9.34 -0.42
C GLN A 239 -10.41 -8.41 0.70
N LEU A 240 -11.27 -8.10 1.68
CA LEU A 240 -10.84 -7.35 2.86
C LEU A 240 -10.08 -8.29 3.79
N ASP A 241 -8.86 -7.90 4.18
CA ASP A 241 -8.10 -8.60 5.21
C ASP A 241 -8.70 -8.35 6.60
N TRP A 242 -9.21 -9.41 7.20
CA TRP A 242 -9.79 -9.47 8.54
C TRP A 242 -8.94 -10.27 9.53
N THR A 243 -7.66 -10.51 9.23
CA THR A 243 -6.74 -11.25 10.13
C THR A 243 -6.71 -10.66 11.54
N SER A 244 -6.66 -9.34 11.66
CA SER A 244 -6.67 -8.64 12.95
C SER A 244 -7.98 -8.77 13.72
N ARG A 245 -9.10 -9.05 13.04
CA ARG A 245 -10.41 -9.30 13.65
C ARG A 245 -10.56 -10.71 14.20
N PHE A 246 -9.70 -11.63 13.77
CA PHE A 246 -9.70 -13.03 14.21
C PHE A 246 -8.29 -13.46 14.65
N PRO A 247 -7.67 -12.79 15.65
CA PRO A 247 -6.29 -13.05 16.04
C PRO A 247 -6.09 -14.48 16.56
N GLU A 248 -7.06 -15.03 17.29
CA GLU A 248 -7.00 -16.41 17.77
C GLU A 248 -7.05 -17.43 16.62
N LEU A 249 -7.95 -17.22 15.66
CA LEU A 249 -8.09 -18.11 14.50
C LEU A 249 -6.82 -18.08 13.65
N ALA A 250 -6.29 -16.88 13.34
CA ALA A 250 -5.04 -16.71 12.62
C ALA A 250 -3.87 -17.40 13.35
N GLY A 251 -3.79 -17.24 14.67
CA GLY A 251 -2.79 -17.88 15.52
C GLY A 251 -2.87 -19.41 15.51
N ARG A 252 -4.08 -19.99 15.50
CA ARG A 252 -4.29 -21.44 15.39
C ARG A 252 -3.92 -21.97 14.01
N LEU A 253 -4.38 -21.30 12.95
CA LEU A 253 -4.09 -21.66 11.57
C LEU A 253 -2.59 -21.59 11.25
N LYS A 254 -1.86 -20.67 11.89
CA LYS A 254 -0.40 -20.58 11.76
C LYS A 254 0.29 -21.86 12.26
N LYS A 255 -0.24 -22.46 13.33
CA LYS A 255 0.28 -23.67 13.98
C LYS A 255 -0.25 -24.98 13.37
N LEU A 256 -1.21 -24.91 12.44
CA LEU A 256 -1.78 -26.10 11.82
C LEU A 256 -0.68 -26.93 11.14
N GLY A 257 -0.73 -28.26 11.18
CA GLY A 257 0.24 -29.08 10.47
C GLY A 257 0.22 -28.84 8.94
N GLY A 258 1.28 -29.23 8.24
CA GLY A 258 1.38 -29.13 6.77
C GLY A 258 2.07 -27.86 6.27
N GLY A 259 2.21 -27.75 4.96
CA GLY A 259 2.86 -26.62 4.27
C GLY A 259 1.92 -25.44 4.02
N ASP A 260 2.14 -24.73 2.93
CA ASP A 260 1.25 -23.68 2.46
C ASP A 260 -0.16 -24.21 2.18
N PHE A 261 -1.19 -23.44 2.46
CA PHE A 261 -2.57 -23.83 2.22
C PHE A 261 -3.50 -22.65 1.89
N VAL A 262 -4.64 -22.99 1.31
CA VAL A 262 -5.81 -22.12 1.17
C VAL A 262 -7.01 -22.89 1.73
N LEU A 263 -7.77 -22.27 2.63
CA LEU A 263 -9.02 -22.79 3.16
C LEU A 263 -10.13 -21.80 2.85
N ASP A 264 -11.19 -22.28 2.22
CA ASP A 264 -12.43 -21.55 1.99
C ASP A 264 -13.47 -22.09 2.97
N GLY A 265 -13.91 -21.28 3.92
CA GLY A 265 -14.80 -21.76 4.99
C GLY A 265 -15.58 -20.65 5.68
N GLU A 266 -16.39 -21.05 6.66
CA GLU A 266 -17.27 -20.15 7.42
C GLU A 266 -16.72 -19.96 8.84
N ALA A 267 -16.44 -18.71 9.22
CA ALA A 267 -16.14 -18.37 10.61
C ALA A 267 -17.44 -18.23 11.40
N VAL A 268 -17.58 -19.02 12.47
CA VAL A 268 -18.82 -19.17 13.22
C VAL A 268 -18.56 -19.11 14.72
N VAL A 269 -19.57 -18.69 15.47
CA VAL A 269 -19.61 -18.81 16.93
C VAL A 269 -20.72 -19.78 17.28
N PHE A 270 -20.44 -20.73 18.17
CA PHE A 270 -21.44 -21.66 18.68
C PHE A 270 -21.98 -21.20 20.03
N ASP A 271 -23.29 -21.34 20.23
CA ASP A 271 -23.91 -21.18 21.53
C ASP A 271 -23.66 -22.42 22.43
N ARG A 272 -24.13 -22.36 23.68
CA ARG A 272 -23.97 -23.48 24.64
C ARG A 272 -24.68 -24.77 24.23
N LYS A 273 -25.60 -24.71 23.26
CA LYS A 273 -26.33 -25.86 22.71
C LYS A 273 -25.69 -26.38 21.42
N GLY A 274 -24.62 -25.74 20.93
CA GLY A 274 -23.92 -26.12 19.70
C GLY A 274 -24.53 -25.55 18.42
N HIS A 275 -25.45 -24.58 18.50
CA HIS A 275 -25.99 -23.92 17.32
C HIS A 275 -25.13 -22.72 16.91
N SER A 276 -24.95 -22.49 15.62
CA SER A 276 -24.27 -21.29 15.15
C SER A 276 -25.09 -20.03 15.48
N SER A 277 -24.44 -19.04 16.09
CA SER A 277 -25.03 -17.76 16.48
C SER A 277 -24.38 -16.62 15.71
N PHE A 278 -25.09 -16.12 14.69
CA PHE A 278 -24.63 -14.96 13.92
C PHE A 278 -24.54 -13.69 14.78
N SER A 279 -25.50 -13.48 15.69
CA SER A 279 -25.45 -12.36 16.64
C SER A 279 -24.26 -12.48 17.60
N GLY A 280 -23.98 -13.68 18.11
CA GLY A 280 -22.80 -13.94 18.93
C GLY A 280 -21.49 -13.66 18.20
N LEU A 281 -21.41 -14.01 16.91
CA LEU A 281 -20.27 -13.67 16.07
C LEU A 281 -20.11 -12.15 15.88
N GLN A 282 -21.20 -11.43 15.64
CA GLN A 282 -21.15 -9.97 15.53
C GLN A 282 -20.68 -9.30 16.83
N GLU A 283 -21.13 -9.78 17.98
CA GLU A 283 -20.66 -9.30 19.29
C GLU A 283 -19.17 -9.58 19.51
N ALA A 284 -18.71 -10.80 19.21
CA ALA A 284 -17.29 -11.16 19.34
C ALA A 284 -16.35 -10.26 18.53
N LEU A 285 -16.81 -9.76 17.37
CA LEU A 285 -16.05 -8.91 16.46
C LEU A 285 -16.13 -7.40 16.76
N LYS A 286 -16.92 -6.97 17.75
CA LYS A 286 -16.98 -5.55 18.17
C LYS A 286 -15.86 -5.17 19.16
N THR A 287 -15.24 -6.16 19.78
CA THR A 287 -14.13 -6.04 20.73
C THR A 287 -12.80 -5.86 20.03
#